data_AF-A0A2H6NB69-F1
#
_entry.id   AF-A0A2H6NB69-F1
#
_cell.length_a   1.000
_cell.length_b   1.000
_cell.length_c   1.000
_cell.angle_alpha   90.00
_cell.angle_beta   90.00
_cell.angle_gamma   90.00
#
_symmetry.space_group_name_H-M   'P 1'
#
loop_
_entity.id
_entity.type
_entity.pdbx_description
1 polymer ?
#
loop_
_entity_poly.entity_id
_entity_poly.type
_entity_poly.pdbx_seq_one_letter_code
_entity_poly.pdbx_strand_id
1 'polypeptide(L)'
;EDFEMTSFWLSNTCRLLHCLKQYSGDTGFMTQNTPKQNEHCLKNFDLVEYLQVLDDLSIQIYQQLIKIAEGVLQPMIVTAVLENESIQGLSGIKPMGYHKRSSSREDSENTYSL
;
A
#
# COMPACT_ATOMS: atom_id res chain seq x y z
N GLU A 1 -4.61 12.40 9.57
CA GLU A 1 -3.35 12.64 8.83
C GLU A 1 -3.59 12.28 7.37
N ASP A 2 -3.20 13.14 6.45
CA ASP A 2 -3.56 13.04 5.03
C ASP A 2 -2.45 12.31 4.25
N PHE A 3 -2.75 11.10 3.77
CA PHE A 3 -1.83 10.26 2.99
C PHE A 3 -1.44 10.92 1.66
N GLU A 4 -2.40 11.53 0.97
CA GLU A 4 -2.18 12.15 -0.34
C GLU A 4 -1.26 13.36 -0.21
N MET A 5 -1.54 14.24 0.75
CA MET A 5 -0.71 15.41 1.03
C MET A 5 0.70 15.00 1.47
N THR A 6 0.83 14.01 2.36
CA THR A 6 2.14 13.55 2.83
C THR A 6 2.96 12.92 1.71
N SER A 7 2.33 12.09 0.87
CA SER A 7 2.96 11.49 -0.32
C SER A 7 3.40 12.54 -1.34
N PHE A 8 2.56 13.55 -1.56
CA PHE A 8 2.88 14.69 -2.43
C PHE A 8 4.13 15.44 -1.95
N TRP A 9 4.20 15.78 -0.66
CA TRP A 9 5.36 16.48 -0.11
C TRP A 9 6.62 15.62 -0.08
N LEU A 10 6.51 14.32 0.19
CA LEU A 10 7.65 13.41 0.08
C LEU A 10 8.22 13.41 -1.34
N SER A 11 7.36 13.24 -2.33
CA SER A 11 7.75 13.20 -3.75
C SER A 11 8.43 14.49 -4.19
N ASN A 12 7.90 15.65 -3.78
CA ASN A 12 8.49 16.94 -4.12
C ASN A 12 9.79 17.22 -3.36
N THR A 13 9.91 16.80 -2.10
CA THR A 13 11.15 16.93 -1.32
C THR A 13 12.26 16.10 -1.96
N CYS A 14 11.98 14.85 -2.32
CA CYS A 14 12.93 14.00 -3.05
C CYS A 14 13.29 14.60 -4.41
N ARG A 15 12.30 15.11 -5.17
CA ARG A 15 12.56 15.76 -6.46
C ARG A 15 13.47 16.98 -6.31
N LEU A 16 13.22 17.83 -5.31
CA LEU A 16 14.06 18.99 -5.01
C LEU A 16 15.49 18.55 -4.68
N LEU A 17 15.65 17.56 -3.79
CA LEU A 17 16.95 17.00 -3.44
C LEU A 17 17.70 16.47 -4.68
N HIS A 18 17.00 15.74 -5.56
CA HIS A 18 17.57 15.26 -6.82
C HIS A 18 17.99 16.42 -7.73
N CYS A 19 17.19 17.48 -7.86
CA CYS A 19 17.56 18.65 -8.65
C CYS A 19 18.81 19.34 -8.09
N LEU A 20 18.88 19.52 -6.77
CA LEU A 20 20.04 20.14 -6.14
C LEU A 20 21.31 19.29 -6.34
N LYS A 21 21.22 17.97 -6.26
CA LYS A 21 22.33 17.05 -6.59
C LYS A 21 22.70 17.12 -8.07
N GLN A 22 21.72 16.98 -8.96
CA GLN A 22 21.89 16.95 -10.42
C GLN A 22 22.52 18.23 -10.99
N TYR A 23 22.20 19.38 -10.41
CA TYR A 23 22.69 20.70 -10.83
C TYR A 23 23.72 21.29 -9.84
N SER A 24 24.30 20.46 -8.97
CA SER A 24 25.35 20.89 -8.03
C SER A 24 26.66 21.28 -8.71
N GLY A 25 26.90 20.79 -9.94
CA GLY A 25 28.20 20.89 -10.61
C GLY A 25 29.15 19.74 -10.28
N ASP A 26 28.76 18.80 -9.41
CA ASP A 26 29.50 17.57 -9.15
C ASP A 26 29.36 16.60 -10.33
N THR A 27 30.51 16.25 -10.92
CA THR A 27 30.59 15.32 -12.06
C THR A 27 29.95 13.95 -11.79
N GLY A 28 29.91 13.49 -10.53
CA GLY A 28 29.23 12.24 -10.16
C GLY A 28 27.72 12.28 -10.39
N PHE A 29 27.09 13.43 -10.17
CA PHE A 29 25.64 13.62 -10.38
C PHE A 29 25.29 14.08 -11.80
N MET A 30 26.27 14.47 -12.61
CA MET A 30 26.08 14.95 -13.98
C MET A 30 26.15 13.85 -15.04
N THR A 31 26.42 12.60 -14.65
CA THR A 31 26.65 11.46 -15.57
C THR A 31 25.52 11.20 -16.57
N GLN A 32 24.28 11.54 -16.21
CA GLN A 32 23.09 11.38 -17.06
C GLN A 32 22.54 12.71 -17.59
N ASN A 33 23.23 13.82 -17.35
CA ASN A 33 22.80 15.12 -17.85
C ASN A 33 23.12 15.28 -19.33
N THR A 34 22.21 15.92 -20.05
CA THR A 34 22.49 16.48 -21.38
C THR A 34 23.48 17.66 -21.27
N PRO A 35 24.19 18.01 -22.36
CA PRO A 35 25.07 19.18 -22.37
C PRO A 35 24.35 20.46 -21.93
N LYS A 36 23.09 20.64 -22.35
CA LYS A 36 22.28 21.80 -21.98
C LYS A 36 21.95 21.83 -20.49
N GLN A 37 21.66 20.68 -19.88
CA GLN A 37 21.43 20.59 -18.43
C GLN A 37 22.68 20.96 -17.63
N ASN A 38 23.87 20.58 -18.10
CA ASN A 38 25.12 20.93 -17.43
C ASN A 38 25.38 22.44 -17.38
N GLU A 39 24.92 23.20 -18.38
CA GLU A 39 25.01 24.67 -18.37
C GLU A 39 24.22 25.32 -17.23
N HIS A 40 23.21 24.63 -16.69
CA HIS A 40 22.35 25.12 -15.63
C HIS A 40 22.85 24.78 -14.21
N CYS A 41 24.04 24.18 -14.08
CA CYS A 41 24.61 23.90 -12.77
C CYS A 41 24.92 25.19 -11.99
N LEU A 42 24.81 25.10 -10.67
CA LEU A 42 25.25 26.14 -9.74
C LEU A 42 26.75 26.38 -9.92
N LYS A 43 27.17 27.65 -9.83
CA LYS A 43 28.56 28.06 -10.08
C LYS A 43 29.27 28.66 -8.87
N ASN A 44 28.50 29.09 -7.87
CA ASN A 44 29.02 29.96 -6.81
C ASN A 44 28.85 29.39 -5.40
N PHE A 45 27.93 28.45 -5.20
CA PHE A 45 27.56 27.95 -3.87
C PHE A 45 27.60 26.44 -3.84
N ASP A 46 28.24 25.90 -2.79
CA ASP A 46 28.10 24.52 -2.39
C ASP A 46 26.89 24.40 -1.45
N LEU A 47 26.04 23.40 -1.70
CA LEU A 47 24.80 23.16 -0.98
C LEU A 47 24.84 21.89 -0.14
N VAL A 48 26.00 21.25 0.05
CA VAL A 48 26.13 19.97 0.78
C VAL A 48 25.41 19.98 2.14
N GLU A 49 25.54 21.05 2.94
CA GLU A 49 24.85 21.14 4.23
C GLU A 49 23.31 21.15 4.09
N TYR A 50 22.78 21.87 3.09
CA TYR A 50 21.35 21.91 2.80
C TYR A 50 20.83 20.59 2.25
N LEU A 51 21.66 19.88 1.47
CA LEU A 51 21.33 18.54 0.97
C LEU A 51 21.11 17.58 2.14
N GLN A 52 21.96 17.62 3.18
CA GLN A 52 21.78 16.77 4.35
C GLN A 52 20.46 17.08 5.08
N VAL A 53 20.15 18.37 5.29
CA VAL A 53 18.90 18.78 5.95
C VAL A 53 17.68 18.30 5.16
N LEU A 54 17.70 18.40 3.82
CA LEU A 54 16.61 17.92 2.97
C LEU A 54 16.52 16.39 2.94
N ASP A 55 17.65 15.69 2.99
CA ASP A 55 17.70 14.22 3.09
C ASP A 55 17.04 13.75 4.40
N ASP A 56 17.44 14.34 5.53
CA ASP A 56 16.86 14.06 6.84
C ASP A 56 15.35 14.39 6.90
N LEU A 57 14.93 15.49 6.25
CA LEU A 57 13.52 15.84 6.14
C LEU A 57 12.75 14.80 5.31
N SER A 58 13.31 14.32 4.19
CA SER A 58 12.67 13.32 3.35
C SER A 58 12.43 12.00 4.11
N ILE A 59 13.38 11.60 4.96
CA ILE A 59 13.26 10.43 5.84
C ILE A 59 12.11 10.63 6.84
N GLN A 60 12.01 11.80 7.47
CA GLN A 60 10.94 12.10 8.41
C GLN A 60 9.56 12.05 7.75
N ILE A 61 9.41 12.65 6.57
CA ILE A 61 8.13 12.62 5.83
C ILE A 61 7.81 11.18 5.40
N TYR A 62 8.79 10.39 4.98
CA TYR A 62 8.60 8.98 4.64
C TYR A 62 8.13 8.16 5.84
N GLN A 63 8.76 8.32 7.00
CA GLN A 63 8.32 7.64 8.23
C GLN A 63 6.90 8.03 8.63
N GLN A 64 6.53 9.30 8.47
CA GLN A 64 5.16 9.75 8.69
C GLN A 64 4.18 9.08 7.71
N LEU A 65 4.55 9.01 6.42
CA LEU A 65 3.72 8.37 5.40
C LEU A 65 3.45 6.89 5.73
N ILE A 66 4.47 6.17 6.18
CA ILE A 66 4.33 4.76 6.59
C ILE A 66 3.40 4.62 7.80
N LYS A 67 3.52 5.48 8.81
CA LYS A 67 2.61 5.48 9.98
C LYS A 67 1.16 5.74 9.58
N ILE A 68 0.92 6.65 8.63
CA ILE A 68 -0.43 6.91 8.11
C ILE A 68 -0.96 5.66 7.40
N ALA A 69 -0.17 5.07 6.51
CA ALA A 69 -0.55 3.86 5.78
C ALA A 69 -0.84 2.69 6.73
N GLU A 70 -0.01 2.52 7.76
CA GLU A 70 -0.21 1.53 8.82
C GLU A 70 -1.54 1.78 9.54
N GLY A 71 -1.83 3.00 9.95
CA GLY A 71 -3.10 3.34 10.62
C GLY A 71 -4.34 3.07 9.77
N VAL A 72 -4.24 3.18 8.44
CA VAL A 72 -5.33 2.85 7.50
C VAL A 72 -5.48 1.34 7.33
N LEU A 73 -4.36 0.61 7.18
CA LEU A 73 -4.37 -0.81 6.87
C LEU A 73 -4.62 -1.69 8.11
N GLN A 74 -4.06 -1.33 9.27
CA GLN A 74 -4.10 -2.13 10.50
C GLN A 74 -5.50 -2.67 10.88
N PRO A 75 -6.60 -1.89 10.85
CA PRO A 75 -7.92 -2.42 11.16
C PRO A 75 -8.47 -3.39 10.11
N MET A 76 -7.95 -3.37 8.87
CA MET A 76 -8.40 -4.25 7.79
C MET A 76 -7.67 -5.59 7.78
N ILE A 77 -6.46 -5.65 8.36
CA ILE A 77 -5.58 -6.82 8.25
C ILE A 77 -6.20 -8.08 8.87
N VAL A 78 -6.73 -8.02 10.10
CA VAL A 78 -7.26 -9.21 10.78
C VAL A 78 -8.45 -9.78 10.01
N THR A 79 -9.40 -8.93 9.64
CA THR A 79 -10.58 -9.35 8.89
C THR A 79 -10.21 -9.93 7.53
N ALA A 80 -9.31 -9.27 6.79
CA ALA A 80 -8.91 -9.73 5.47
C ALA A 80 -8.08 -11.02 5.48
N VAL A 81 -7.21 -11.20 6.49
CA VAL A 81 -6.22 -12.30 6.52
C VAL A 81 -6.72 -13.51 7.30
N LEU A 82 -7.46 -13.31 8.40
CA LEU A 82 -7.84 -14.39 9.32
C LEU A 82 -9.32 -14.73 9.30
N GLU A 83 -10.20 -13.73 9.13
CA GLU A 83 -11.65 -13.92 9.31
C GLU A 83 -12.40 -14.17 8.01
N ASN A 84 -11.85 -13.72 6.87
CA ASN A 84 -12.47 -13.90 5.57
C ASN A 84 -12.27 -15.34 5.05
N GLU A 85 -13.19 -16.25 5.36
CA GLU A 85 -13.24 -17.59 4.76
C GLU A 85 -13.68 -17.51 3.28
N SER A 86 -12.74 -17.64 2.36
CA SER A 86 -12.99 -17.71 0.91
C SER A 86 -13.44 -19.09 0.42
N ILE A 87 -13.38 -20.10 1.28
CA ILE A 87 -13.73 -21.49 0.96
C ILE A 87 -15.17 -21.74 1.42
N GLN A 88 -16.12 -21.77 0.47
CA GLN A 88 -17.49 -22.17 0.77
C GLN A 88 -17.53 -23.62 1.27
N GLY A 89 -18.06 -23.84 2.49
CA GLY A 89 -18.42 -25.16 3.00
C GLY A 89 -17.69 -25.64 4.26
N LEU A 90 -16.78 -24.86 4.85
CA LEU A 90 -16.06 -25.26 6.08
C LEU A 90 -16.71 -24.75 7.38
N SER A 91 -17.44 -23.63 7.35
CA SER A 91 -18.20 -23.07 8.49
C SER A 91 -19.32 -23.99 9.05
N GLY A 92 -19.61 -25.11 8.37
CA GLY A 92 -20.73 -25.99 8.67
C GLY A 92 -20.36 -27.45 8.91
N ILE A 93 -19.33 -27.76 9.71
CA ILE A 93 -19.23 -29.12 10.28
C ILE A 93 -20.30 -29.23 11.37
N LYS A 94 -21.56 -29.41 10.95
CA LYS A 94 -22.58 -30.03 11.79
C LYS A 94 -22.04 -31.42 12.11
N PRO A 95 -21.85 -31.81 13.39
CA PRO A 95 -21.35 -33.15 13.69
C PRO A 95 -22.33 -34.13 13.03
N MET A 96 -21.79 -35.04 12.22
CA MET A 96 -22.56 -36.10 11.58
C MET A 96 -23.19 -36.97 12.68
N GLY A 97 -24.37 -36.54 13.13
CA GLY A 97 -25.21 -37.24 14.07
C GLY A 97 -25.85 -38.41 13.34
N TYR A 98 -25.26 -39.59 13.55
CA TYR A 98 -25.88 -40.90 13.58
C TYR A 98 -27.05 -41.15 12.62
N HIS A 99 -26.79 -42.06 11.67
CA HIS A 99 -27.78 -42.88 10.97
C HIS A 99 -29.05 -43.16 11.80
N LYS A 100 -30.21 -42.86 11.23
CA LYS A 100 -31.39 -43.70 11.41
C LYS A 100 -32.10 -43.89 10.07
N ARG A 101 -32.02 -45.12 9.57
CA ARG A 101 -32.92 -45.67 8.55
C ARG A 101 -34.36 -45.63 9.10
N SER A 102 -35.30 -45.15 8.30
CA SER A 102 -36.73 -45.48 8.37
C SER A 102 -37.29 -45.33 6.95
N SER A 103 -37.28 -46.41 6.18
CA SER A 103 -38.44 -47.29 5.95
C SER A 103 -39.47 -46.68 5.02
N SER A 104 -39.52 -47.26 3.81
CA SER A 104 -40.49 -47.10 2.74
C SER A 104 -41.95 -47.25 3.20
N ARG A 105 -42.81 -46.40 2.66
CA ARG A 105 -44.20 -46.73 2.33
C ARG A 105 -44.68 -45.81 1.21
N GLU A 106 -44.95 -46.43 0.06
CA GLU A 106 -45.81 -45.91 -0.99
C GLU A 106 -47.28 -45.97 -0.54
N ASP A 107 -48.14 -45.42 -1.40
CA ASP A 107 -49.58 -45.18 -1.33
C ASP A 107 -50.02 -43.85 -0.71
N SER A 108 -50.92 -43.06 -1.30
CA SER A 108 -51.57 -42.99 -2.61
C SER A 108 -52.59 -41.85 -2.47
N GLU A 109 -52.98 -41.25 -3.60
CA GLU A 109 -54.24 -40.53 -3.83
C GLU A 109 -54.44 -39.07 -3.36
N ASN A 110 -54.65 -38.24 -4.40
CA ASN A 110 -55.71 -37.22 -4.58
C ASN A 110 -55.88 -36.10 -3.54
N THR A 111 -55.81 -34.85 -4.01
CA THR A 111 -57.00 -34.07 -4.39
C THR A 111 -56.61 -32.68 -4.91
N TYR A 112 -57.12 -32.35 -6.10
CA TYR A 112 -57.07 -31.05 -6.79
C TYR A 112 -57.66 -29.90 -5.96
N SER A 113 -57.18 -28.67 -6.16
CA SER A 113 -58.03 -27.48 -6.43
C SER A 113 -57.22 -26.18 -6.65
N LEU A 114 -57.49 -25.59 -7.84
CA LEU A 114 -57.32 -24.20 -8.33
C LEU A 114 -55.96 -23.51 -8.26
#